data_AF-C5BMU6-F1
#
_entry.id   AF-C5BMU6-F1
#
_cell.length_a   1.000
_cell.length_b   1.000
_cell.length_c   1.000
_cell.angle_alpha   90.00
_cell.angle_beta   90.00
_cell.angle_gamma   90.00
#
_symmetry.space_group_name_H-M   'P 1'
#
loop_
_entity.id
_entity.type
_entity.pdbx_description
1 polymer ?
#
loop_
_entity_poly.entity_id
_entity_poly.type
_entity_poly.pdbx_seq_one_letter_code
_entity_poly.pdbx_strand_id
1 'polypeptide(L)'
;MIYRKGEGERTWYRTDRCFRVGEDWYIATREGKDIGPFKSRVTAERSAERLIAILREDRKDVDNYTRKLVLEGIWADTNFA
;
A
#
# COMPACT_ATOMS: atom_id res chain seq x y z
N MET A 1 -0.63 21.24 -7.99
CA MET A 1 0.03 20.35 -6.99
C MET A 1 -0.44 20.80 -5.60
N ILE A 2 -0.82 19.85 -4.73
CA ILE A 2 -1.26 20.17 -3.36
C ILE A 2 -0.04 20.04 -2.44
N TYR A 3 0.41 21.16 -1.87
CA TYR A 3 1.49 21.21 -0.89
C TYR A 3 0.93 21.16 0.54
N ARG A 4 1.71 20.67 1.50
CA ARG A 4 1.31 20.79 2.91
C ARG A 4 1.37 22.25 3.34
N LYS A 5 0.54 22.62 4.32
CA LYS A 5 0.51 23.97 4.85
C LYS A 5 1.90 24.37 5.37
N GLY A 6 2.48 25.42 4.81
CA GLY A 6 3.80 25.95 5.19
C GLY A 6 4.98 25.42 4.38
N GLU A 7 4.76 24.52 3.42
CA GLU A 7 5.82 24.09 2.49
C GLU A 7 5.81 24.94 1.22
N GLY A 8 6.99 25.48 0.87
CA GLY A 8 7.20 26.17 -0.41
C GLY A 8 7.25 25.22 -1.60
N GLU A 9 7.29 25.79 -2.80
CA GLU A 9 7.42 25.01 -4.04
C GLU A 9 8.75 24.25 -4.06
N ARG A 10 8.69 22.93 -3.95
CA ARG A 10 9.86 22.04 -4.07
C ARG A 10 9.47 20.72 -4.71
N THR A 11 10.35 20.19 -5.55
CA THR A 11 10.23 18.84 -6.09
C THR A 11 10.64 17.84 -5.00
N TRP A 12 9.65 17.12 -4.46
CA TRP A 12 9.92 16.04 -3.51
C TRP A 12 10.25 14.77 -4.27
N TYR A 13 11.42 14.17 -4.01
CA TYR A 13 11.67 12.79 -4.40
C TYR A 13 10.63 11.90 -3.73
N ARG A 14 9.78 11.28 -4.54
CA ARG A 14 8.86 10.25 -4.07
C ARG A 14 9.39 8.93 -4.57
N THR A 15 9.86 8.10 -3.63
CA THR A 15 10.11 6.70 -3.94
C THR A 15 8.80 6.04 -4.30
N ASP A 16 8.85 5.15 -5.29
CA ASP A 16 7.73 4.29 -5.63
C ASP A 16 7.27 3.52 -4.39
N ARG A 17 5.96 3.35 -4.23
CA ARG A 17 5.43 2.56 -3.11
C ARG A 17 5.65 1.08 -3.32
N CYS A 18 5.84 0.63 -4.57
CA CYS A 18 6.13 -0.76 -4.89
C CYS A 18 7.64 -0.95 -5.08
N PHE A 19 8.23 -1.88 -4.34
CA PHE A 19 9.67 -2.18 -4.41
C PHE A 19 9.91 -3.70 -4.43
N ARG A 20 11.11 -4.11 -4.86
CA ARG A 20 11.47 -5.53 -5.02
C ARG A 20 12.58 -5.91 -4.05
N VAL A 21 12.42 -7.05 -3.38
CA VAL A 21 13.46 -7.71 -2.58
C VAL A 21 13.62 -9.13 -3.12
N GLY A 22 14.77 -9.43 -3.72
CA GLY A 22 14.97 -10.69 -4.44
C GLY A 22 14.05 -10.80 -5.66
N GLU A 23 13.23 -11.84 -5.70
CA GLU A 23 12.24 -12.08 -6.76
C GLU A 23 10.84 -11.52 -6.43
N ASP A 24 10.61 -11.20 -5.15
CA ASP A 24 9.31 -10.80 -4.66
C ASP A 24 9.15 -9.28 -4.57
N TRP A 25 7.92 -8.83 -4.73
CA TRP A 25 7.51 -7.43 -4.70
C TRP A 25 6.76 -7.11 -3.41
N TYR A 26 6.89 -5.87 -2.96
CA TYR A 26 6.35 -5.38 -1.69
C TYR A 26 5.80 -3.97 -1.86
N ILE A 27 4.87 -3.58 -0.99
CA ILE A 27 4.29 -2.24 -0.90
C ILE A 27 4.73 -1.60 0.42
N ALA A 28 5.43 -0.47 0.34
CA ALA A 28 5.81 0.32 1.51
C ALA A 28 4.61 1.12 2.06
N THR A 29 4.31 0.93 3.34
CA THR A 29 3.32 1.76 4.07
C THR A 29 4.01 2.85 4.89
N ARG A 30 3.27 3.88 5.31
CA ARG A 30 3.85 5.00 6.10
C ARG A 30 4.10 4.59 7.55
N GLU A 31 3.50 3.50 7.98
CA GLU A 31 3.49 2.93 9.32
C GLU A 31 4.71 2.04 9.57
N GLY A 32 5.62 1.92 8.59
CA GLY A 32 6.85 1.12 8.69
C GLY A 32 6.61 -0.39 8.51
N LYS A 33 5.42 -0.79 8.05
CA LYS A 33 5.13 -2.17 7.63
C LYS A 33 5.17 -2.26 6.11
N ASP A 34 5.77 -3.31 5.59
CA ASP A 34 5.76 -3.62 4.18
C ASP A 34 4.76 -4.74 3.90
N ILE A 35 3.90 -4.55 2.90
CA ILE A 35 2.84 -5.51 2.53
C ILE A 35 3.35 -6.35 1.35
N GLY A 36 3.22 -7.66 1.42
CA GLY A 36 3.68 -8.62 0.41
C GLY A 36 3.92 -10.00 1.06
N PRO A 37 4.66 -10.91 0.40
CA PRO A 37 5.27 -10.78 -0.93
C PRO A 37 4.26 -10.91 -2.08
N PHE A 38 4.48 -10.18 -3.16
CA PHE A 38 3.75 -10.29 -4.44
C PHE A 38 4.67 -10.86 -5.52
N LYS A 39 4.13 -11.73 -6.38
CA LYS A 39 4.90 -12.36 -7.46
C LYS A 39 5.31 -11.43 -8.59
N SER A 40 4.65 -10.28 -8.73
CA SER A 40 4.97 -9.31 -9.77
C SER A 40 4.73 -7.89 -9.31
N ARG A 41 5.44 -6.95 -9.95
CA ARG A 41 5.23 -5.51 -9.77
C ARG A 41 3.79 -5.10 -10.01
N VAL A 42 3.19 -5.63 -11.09
CA VAL A 42 1.81 -5.29 -11.49
C VAL A 42 0.81 -5.70 -10.42
N THR A 43 1.02 -6.87 -9.79
CA THR A 43 0.18 -7.33 -8.69
C THR A 43 0.32 -6.43 -7.46
N ALA A 44 1.55 -6.01 -7.13
CA ALA A 44 1.80 -5.07 -6.04
C ALA A 44 1.14 -3.70 -6.29
N GLU A 45 1.28 -3.15 -7.50
CA GLU A 45 0.67 -1.87 -7.88
C GLU A 45 -0.87 -1.91 -7.77
N ARG A 46 -1.51 -2.95 -8.33
CA ARG A 46 -2.97 -3.14 -8.21
C ARG A 46 -3.43 -3.30 -6.76
N SER A 47 -2.65 -4.01 -5.95
CA SER A 47 -2.96 -4.18 -4.53
C SER A 47 -2.80 -2.88 -3.75
N ALA A 48 -1.83 -2.04 -4.10
CA ALA A 48 -1.63 -0.73 -3.48
C ALA A 48 -2.81 0.22 -3.76
N GLU A 49 -3.37 0.21 -4.96
CA GLU A 49 -4.58 0.98 -5.29
C GLU A 49 -5.78 0.53 -4.44
N ARG A 50 -5.97 -0.78 -4.29
CA ARG A 50 -7.06 -1.35 -3.48
C ARG A 50 -6.89 -1.06 -1.99
N LEU A 51 -5.67 -1.14 -1.48
CA LEU A 51 -5.32 -0.73 -0.11
C LEU A 51 -5.74 0.73 0.12
N ILE A 52 -5.39 1.64 -0.78
CA ILE A 52 -5.76 3.06 -0.67
C ILE A 52 -7.28 3.24 -0.70
N ALA A 53 -8.00 2.50 -1.55
CA ALA A 53 -9.45 2.56 -1.60
C ALA A 53 -10.08 2.14 -0.26
N ILE A 54 -9.65 1.01 0.31
CA ILE A 54 -10.13 0.51 1.61
C ILE A 54 -9.81 1.49 2.74
N LEU A 55 -8.62 2.08 2.74
CA LEU A 55 -8.21 3.05 3.77
C LEU A 55 -8.95 4.39 3.65
N ARG A 56 -9.36 4.79 2.44
CA ARG A 56 -10.17 6.00 2.21
C ARG A 56 -11.63 5.80 2.56
N GLU A 57 -12.13 4.58 2.45
CA GLU A 57 -13.50 4.25 2.76
C GLU A 57 -13.66 4.22 4.30
N ASP A 58 -13.97 5.39 4.86
CA ASP A 58 -14.28 5.62 6.29
C ASP A 58 -15.68 5.10 6.64
N ARG A 59 -16.02 3.91 6.13
CA ARG A 59 -17.23 3.22 6.55
C ARG A 59 -16.94 2.52 7.87
N LYS A 60 -17.77 2.79 8.87
CA LYS A 60 -17.73 2.16 10.21
C LYS A 60 -17.84 0.63 10.13
N ASP A 61 -18.36 0.15 9.00
CA ASP A 61 -18.66 -1.22 8.63
C ASP A 61 -17.49 -1.94 7.92
N VAL A 62 -16.41 -1.23 7.54
CA VAL A 62 -15.15 -1.92 7.20
C VAL A 62 -14.56 -2.45 8.49
N ASP A 63 -14.86 -3.73 8.75
CA ASP A 63 -14.46 -4.43 9.96
C ASP A 63 -12.96 -4.26 10.23
N ASN A 64 -12.59 -4.02 11.49
CA ASN A 64 -11.19 -3.89 11.91
C ASN A 64 -10.35 -5.10 11.50
N TYR A 65 -10.99 -6.27 11.40
CA TYR A 65 -10.37 -7.48 10.86
C TYR A 65 -9.96 -7.33 9.39
N THR A 66 -10.77 -6.69 8.54
CA THR A 66 -10.45 -6.43 7.13
C THR A 66 -9.24 -5.51 7.01
N ARG A 67 -9.20 -4.43 7.81
CA ARG A 67 -8.03 -3.54 7.86
C ARG A 67 -6.79 -4.28 8.36
N LYS A 68 -6.93 -5.12 9.39
CA LYS A 68 -5.83 -5.94 9.93
C LYS A 68 -5.31 -6.94 8.90
N LEU A 69 -6.19 -7.69 8.22
CA LEU A 69 -5.83 -8.65 7.18
C LEU A 69 -5.05 -7.99 6.03
N VAL A 70 -5.51 -6.80 5.61
CA VAL A 70 -4.88 -6.02 4.55
C VAL A 70 -3.49 -5.53 4.98
N LEU A 71 -3.34 -5.08 6.23
CA LEU A 71 -2.07 -4.59 6.78
C LEU A 71 -1.06 -5.70 7.14
N GLU A 72 -1.55 -6.89 7.51
CA GLU A 72 -0.71 -8.05 7.86
C GLU A 72 -0.26 -8.83 6.62
N GLY A 73 -0.60 -8.38 5.40
CA GLY A 73 -0.12 -9.00 4.15
C GLY A 73 -0.74 -10.36 3.82
N ILE A 74 -1.62 -10.89 4.68
CA ILE A 74 -2.31 -12.19 4.51
C ILE A 74 -3.08 -12.24 3.19
N TRP A 75 -3.55 -11.10 2.69
CA TRP A 75 -4.29 -10.99 1.43
C TRP A 75 -3.42 -11.27 0.17
N ALA A 76 -2.10 -11.13 0.25
CA ALA A 76 -1.19 -11.37 -0.87
C ALA A 76 -1.16 -12.85 -1.29
N ASP A 77 -1.34 -13.76 -0.33
CA ASP A 77 -1.29 -15.21 -0.54
C ASP A 77 -2.65 -15.78 -0.99
N THR A 78 -3.77 -15.18 -0.55
CA THR A 78 -5.11 -15.79 -0.75
C THR A 78 -5.86 -15.31 -2.00
N ASN A 79 -5.51 -14.18 -2.61
CA ASN A 79 -6.29 -13.59 -3.72
C ASN A 79 -5.54 -13.41 -5.05
N PHE A 80 -4.25 -13.78 -5.12
CA PHE A 80 -3.43 -13.59 -6.33
C PHE A 80 -2.49 -14.76 -6.65
N ALA A 81 -2.79 -15.96 -6.14
CA ALA A 81 -2.16 -17.21 -6.58
C ALA A 81 -2.61 -17.59 -8.00
#